data_AF-A0A6A7KEJ5-F1
#
_entry.id   AF-A0A6A7KEJ5-F1
#
_cell.length_a   1.000
_cell.length_b   1.000
_cell.length_c   1.000
_cell.angle_alpha   90.00
_cell.angle_beta   90.00
_cell.angle_gamma   90.00
#
_symmetry.space_group_name_H-M   'P 1'
#
loop_
_entity.id
_entity.type
_entity.pdbx_description
1 polymer ?
#
loop_
_entity_poly.entity_id
_entity_poly.type
_entity_poly.pdbx_seq_one_letter_code
_entity_poly.pdbx_strand_id
1 'polypeptide(L)'
;MIIKGIGLDSSSKVAFQSHAHTDHFVSGDIIVSTKPTKFLSHLKKGGFYRTYRFGESFYIGDYKAKLYPAGHMLGSAQIYIRFDEFSLLYTGDVKWFKLRTAEKSKFRKADILVIEATYGLPMYNFPTPREAEKKLIAFVEEALDRNKTPTLYANQMGKAQELLKILDVHGYSARVSGDIRKVARIYEKFGVRFNNISKDGEVVIRGFRSQKPVDGLHPSELFVSGFGNLKLSNHADFWELIKIIEKVKPEKIYTRYGYNREFAKILRGLGYEARPIEDVLLSGELI
;
A
#
# COMPACT_ATOMS: atom_id res chain seq x y z
N MET A 1 -2.81 -1.46 -16.28
CA MET A 1 -3.01 -2.52 -17.28
C MET A 1 -4.49 -2.71 -17.53
N ILE A 2 -4.87 -3.13 -18.73
CA ILE A 2 -6.25 -3.46 -19.09
C ILE A 2 -6.25 -4.93 -19.54
N ILE A 3 -7.15 -5.73 -18.99
CA ILE A 3 -7.32 -7.16 -19.31
C ILE A 3 -8.78 -7.39 -19.65
N LYS A 4 -9.07 -7.91 -20.85
CA LYS A 4 -10.45 -8.15 -21.35
C LYS A 4 -11.38 -6.93 -21.13
N GLY A 5 -10.88 -5.72 -21.38
CA GLY A 5 -11.62 -4.46 -21.19
C GLY A 5 -11.73 -3.94 -19.75
N ILE A 6 -11.22 -4.67 -18.75
CA ILE A 6 -11.20 -4.26 -17.35
C ILE A 6 -9.87 -3.58 -17.03
N GLY A 7 -9.91 -2.34 -16.58
CA GLY A 7 -8.74 -1.62 -16.11
C GLY A 7 -8.37 -1.99 -14.68
N LEU A 8 -7.15 -2.49 -14.45
CA LEU A 8 -6.62 -2.81 -13.12
C LEU A 8 -5.57 -1.75 -12.74
N ASP A 9 -5.96 -0.84 -11.84
CA ASP A 9 -5.26 0.44 -11.59
C ASP A 9 -4.84 1.09 -12.92
N SER A 10 -5.83 1.21 -13.81
CA SER A 10 -5.73 1.76 -15.14
C SER A 10 -7.10 2.25 -15.57
N SER A 11 -7.19 3.43 -16.20
CA SER A 11 -8.45 3.95 -16.70
C SER A 11 -9.01 3.10 -17.84
N SER A 12 -10.31 2.83 -17.79
CA SER A 12 -11.08 2.07 -18.79
C SER A 12 -12.59 2.28 -18.52
N LYS A 13 -13.48 1.71 -19.32
CA LYS A 13 -14.94 1.80 -19.06
C LYS A 13 -15.32 1.27 -17.68
N VAL A 14 -14.76 0.12 -17.30
CA VAL A 14 -14.92 -0.48 -15.97
C VAL A 14 -13.54 -0.70 -15.36
N ALA A 15 -13.21 0.08 -14.33
CA ALA A 15 -11.90 0.05 -13.70
C ALA A 15 -11.98 -0.42 -12.25
N PHE A 16 -11.03 -1.24 -11.83
CA PHE A 16 -10.74 -1.52 -10.42
C PHE A 16 -9.67 -0.56 -9.91
N GLN A 17 -9.92 0.04 -8.76
CA GLN A 17 -8.95 0.85 -8.03
C GLN A 17 -8.58 0.15 -6.71
N SER A 18 -7.35 -0.34 -6.61
CA SER A 18 -6.86 -1.13 -5.48
C SER A 18 -6.85 -0.33 -4.18
N HIS A 19 -6.42 0.92 -4.23
CA HIS A 19 -6.31 1.81 -3.07
C HIS A 19 -6.30 3.29 -3.47
N ALA A 20 -6.06 4.19 -2.52
CA ALA A 20 -6.28 5.63 -2.67
C ALA A 20 -4.99 6.46 -2.83
N HIS A 21 -3.85 5.85 -3.19
CA HIS A 21 -2.69 6.65 -3.64
C HIS A 21 -2.89 7.14 -5.07
N THR A 22 -2.31 8.30 -5.35
CA THR A 22 -2.59 9.07 -6.57
C THR A 22 -2.13 8.40 -7.84
N ASP A 23 -1.06 7.61 -7.77
CA ASP A 23 -0.49 6.81 -8.84
C ASP A 23 -1.33 5.57 -9.21
N HIS A 24 -2.33 5.25 -8.39
CA HIS A 24 -3.33 4.22 -8.68
C HIS A 24 -4.69 4.80 -9.06
N PHE A 25 -4.85 6.13 -9.12
CA PHE A 25 -6.14 6.73 -9.48
C PHE A 25 -6.54 6.40 -10.90
N VAL A 26 -7.78 5.97 -11.05
CA VAL A 26 -8.37 5.60 -12.34
C VAL A 26 -9.53 6.51 -12.69
N SER A 27 -9.93 6.47 -13.97
CA SER A 27 -11.17 7.04 -14.49
C SER A 27 -11.92 5.98 -15.29
N GLY A 28 -13.25 6.08 -15.30
CA GLY A 28 -14.14 5.17 -15.99
C GLY A 28 -15.60 5.45 -15.66
N ASP A 29 -16.51 4.82 -16.39
CA ASP A 29 -17.96 4.89 -16.15
C ASP A 29 -18.30 4.26 -14.79
N ILE A 30 -17.62 3.15 -14.48
CA ILE A 30 -17.75 2.43 -13.21
C ILE A 30 -16.37 2.22 -12.61
N ILE A 31 -16.18 2.70 -11.38
CA ILE A 31 -14.98 2.43 -10.58
C ILE A 31 -15.34 1.45 -9.47
N VAL A 32 -14.73 0.27 -9.49
CA VAL A 32 -14.85 -0.74 -8.44
C VAL A 32 -13.76 -0.52 -7.40
N SER A 33 -14.13 -0.44 -6.12
CA SER A 33 -13.16 -0.35 -5.02
C SER A 33 -13.77 -0.80 -3.69
N THR A 34 -13.05 -0.64 -2.59
CA THR A 34 -13.61 -0.75 -1.24
C THR A 34 -14.21 0.59 -0.80
N LYS A 35 -15.10 0.55 0.21
CA LYS A 35 -15.69 1.76 0.77
C LYS A 35 -14.65 2.74 1.35
N PRO A 36 -13.60 2.30 2.10
CA PRO A 36 -12.55 3.21 2.55
C PRO A 36 -11.77 3.84 1.39
N THR A 37 -11.42 3.06 0.35
CA THR A 37 -10.74 3.59 -0.84
C THR A 37 -11.55 4.71 -1.50
N LYS A 38 -12.86 4.52 -1.70
CA LYS A 38 -13.75 5.58 -2.21
C LYS A 38 -13.67 6.87 -1.38
N PHE A 39 -13.80 6.77 -0.05
CA PHE A 39 -13.78 7.94 0.84
C PHE A 39 -12.44 8.67 0.83
N LEU A 40 -11.34 7.91 0.75
CA LEU A 40 -9.98 8.47 0.69
C LEU A 40 -9.71 9.12 -0.68
N SER A 41 -10.22 8.54 -1.77
CA SER A 41 -10.09 9.10 -3.13
C SER A 41 -10.97 10.32 -3.39
N HIS A 42 -12.13 10.43 -2.74
CA HIS A 42 -13.03 11.59 -2.83
C HIS A 42 -12.40 12.92 -2.36
N LEU A 43 -11.28 12.88 -1.63
CA LEU A 43 -10.48 14.07 -1.37
C LEU A 43 -9.90 14.71 -2.64
N LYS A 44 -9.98 14.04 -3.80
CA LYS A 44 -9.29 14.43 -5.04
C LYS A 44 -10.08 14.26 -6.35
N LYS A 45 -11.09 13.38 -6.47
CA LYS A 45 -11.86 13.19 -7.72
C LYS A 45 -13.31 12.76 -7.51
N GLY A 46 -14.19 13.13 -8.45
CA GLY A 46 -15.55 12.60 -8.63
C GLY A 46 -15.58 11.46 -9.66
N GLY A 47 -16.46 10.48 -9.44
CA GLY A 47 -16.68 9.31 -10.30
C GLY A 47 -17.73 8.39 -9.69
N PHE A 48 -18.37 7.51 -10.49
CA PHE A 48 -19.36 6.57 -9.98
C PHE A 48 -18.69 5.32 -9.39
N TYR A 49 -18.43 5.37 -8.09
CA TYR A 49 -17.85 4.25 -7.35
C TYR A 49 -18.89 3.21 -6.94
N ARG A 50 -18.72 1.97 -7.42
CA ARG A 50 -19.35 0.76 -6.87
C ARG A 50 -18.40 0.13 -5.85
N THR A 51 -18.85 0.03 -4.60
CA THR A 51 -18.00 -0.47 -3.52
C THR A 51 -18.43 -1.85 -3.06
N TYR A 52 -17.47 -2.76 -2.87
CA TYR A 52 -17.73 -4.10 -2.35
C TYR A 52 -16.94 -4.36 -1.06
N ARG A 53 -17.46 -5.27 -0.23
CA ARG A 53 -16.74 -5.74 0.96
C ARG A 53 -15.77 -6.85 0.58
N PHE A 54 -14.77 -7.07 1.43
CA PHE A 54 -13.87 -8.21 1.26
C PHE A 54 -14.63 -9.54 1.32
N GLY A 55 -14.32 -10.45 0.39
CA GLY A 55 -14.95 -11.77 0.27
C GLY A 55 -16.33 -11.80 -0.43
N GLU A 56 -16.95 -10.64 -0.63
CA GLU A 56 -18.20 -10.48 -1.37
C GLU A 56 -18.00 -10.83 -2.86
N SER A 57 -18.92 -11.61 -3.43
CA SER A 57 -18.91 -11.92 -4.86
C SER A 57 -19.65 -10.85 -5.64
N PHE A 58 -19.08 -10.41 -6.75
CA PHE A 58 -19.71 -9.46 -7.67
C PHE A 58 -19.25 -9.71 -9.11
N TYR A 59 -19.78 -8.93 -10.05
CA TYR A 59 -19.34 -8.91 -11.43
C TYR A 59 -18.59 -7.62 -11.76
N ILE A 60 -17.48 -7.76 -12.47
CA ILE A 60 -16.71 -6.66 -13.06
C ILE A 60 -16.61 -6.93 -14.56
N GLY A 61 -17.24 -6.06 -15.38
CA GLY A 61 -17.60 -6.46 -16.74
C GLY A 61 -18.47 -7.73 -16.70
N ASP A 62 -18.09 -8.72 -17.50
CA ASP A 62 -18.80 -10.01 -17.61
C ASP A 62 -18.26 -11.08 -16.65
N TYR A 63 -17.24 -10.76 -15.85
CA TYR A 63 -16.49 -11.73 -15.06
C TYR A 63 -16.78 -11.66 -13.57
N LYS A 64 -16.86 -12.83 -12.93
CA LYS A 64 -17.07 -12.95 -11.48
C LYS A 64 -15.79 -12.58 -10.73
N ALA A 65 -15.91 -11.68 -9.76
CA ALA A 65 -14.80 -11.17 -8.98
C ALA A 65 -15.06 -11.16 -7.46
N LYS A 66 -13.97 -11.08 -6.69
CA LYS A 66 -13.95 -10.88 -5.24
C LYS A 66 -12.80 -9.97 -4.84
N LEU A 67 -13.02 -9.12 -3.83
CA LEU A 67 -11.94 -8.34 -3.22
C LEU A 67 -11.34 -9.08 -2.03
N TYR A 68 -10.02 -9.01 -1.88
CA TYR A 68 -9.28 -9.48 -0.70
C TYR A 68 -8.43 -8.35 -0.13
N PRO A 69 -8.20 -8.28 1.19
CA PRO A 69 -7.35 -7.24 1.77
C PRO A 69 -5.91 -7.37 1.27
N ALA A 70 -5.30 -6.25 0.86
CA ALA A 70 -3.89 -6.18 0.46
C ALA A 70 -2.95 -5.78 1.61
N GLY A 71 -3.49 -5.16 2.66
CA GLY A 71 -2.77 -4.80 3.88
C GLY A 71 -1.78 -3.65 3.76
N HIS A 72 -1.74 -2.98 2.61
CA HIS A 72 -0.89 -1.81 2.36
C HIS A 72 -1.36 -0.55 3.13
N MET A 73 -2.67 -0.29 3.09
CA MET A 73 -3.33 0.80 3.81
C MET A 73 -4.81 0.45 4.06
N LEU A 74 -5.52 1.28 4.83
CA LEU A 74 -6.95 1.06 5.09
C LEU A 74 -7.74 0.90 3.79
N GLY A 75 -8.45 -0.23 3.67
CA GLY A 75 -9.28 -0.57 2.51
C GLY A 75 -8.51 -0.95 1.25
N SER A 76 -7.17 -0.99 1.27
CA SER A 76 -6.37 -1.49 0.15
C SER A 76 -6.77 -2.93 -0.20
N ALA A 77 -6.97 -3.18 -1.49
CA ALA A 77 -7.57 -4.41 -1.97
C ALA A 77 -6.78 -5.04 -3.12
N GLN A 78 -6.68 -6.35 -3.05
CA GLN A 78 -6.39 -7.23 -4.16
C GLN A 78 -7.74 -7.59 -4.83
N ILE A 79 -7.73 -7.80 -6.15
CA ILE A 79 -8.90 -8.32 -6.87
C ILE A 79 -8.59 -9.71 -7.44
N TYR A 80 -9.46 -10.67 -7.12
CA TYR A 80 -9.50 -11.98 -7.74
C TYR A 80 -10.59 -11.97 -8.81
N ILE A 81 -10.26 -12.36 -10.03
CA ILE A 81 -11.20 -12.46 -11.15
C ILE A 81 -11.16 -13.89 -11.68
N ARG A 82 -12.34 -14.49 -11.89
CA ARG A 82 -12.47 -15.78 -12.58
C ARG A 82 -12.90 -15.52 -14.02
N PHE A 83 -12.00 -15.83 -14.94
CA PHE A 83 -12.29 -15.98 -16.36
C PHE A 83 -12.69 -17.43 -16.64
N ASP A 84 -13.11 -17.73 -17.87
CA ASP A 84 -13.57 -19.07 -18.25
C ASP A 84 -12.44 -20.10 -18.14
N GLU A 85 -11.25 -19.74 -18.64
CA GLU A 85 -10.09 -20.64 -18.71
C GLU A 85 -9.17 -20.55 -17.50
N PHE A 86 -9.08 -19.38 -16.86
CA PHE A 86 -8.11 -19.13 -15.79
C PHE A 86 -8.63 -18.18 -14.71
N SER A 87 -7.88 -18.07 -13.63
CA SER A 87 -8.09 -17.14 -12.54
C SER A 87 -6.91 -16.19 -12.39
N LEU A 88 -7.23 -14.92 -12.12
CA LEU A 88 -6.26 -13.85 -11.97
C LEU A 88 -6.36 -13.30 -10.55
N LEU A 89 -5.23 -13.15 -9.87
CA LEU A 89 -5.11 -12.32 -8.68
C LEU A 89 -4.22 -11.12 -9.01
N TYR A 90 -4.78 -9.91 -8.95
CA TYR A 90 -4.01 -8.67 -9.01
C TYR A 90 -3.87 -8.08 -7.60
N THR A 91 -2.64 -7.87 -7.14
CA THR A 91 -2.39 -7.47 -5.74
C THR A 91 -2.64 -5.99 -5.47
N GLY A 92 -2.48 -5.13 -6.48
CA GLY A 92 -2.16 -3.72 -6.23
C GLY A 92 -0.90 -3.61 -5.37
N ASP A 93 -0.82 -2.56 -4.56
CA ASP A 93 0.19 -2.48 -3.51
C ASP A 93 -0.18 -3.37 -2.33
N VAL A 94 0.79 -4.11 -1.82
CA VAL A 94 0.55 -5.22 -0.89
C VAL A 94 1.58 -5.25 0.23
N LYS A 95 1.15 -5.63 1.43
CA LYS A 95 2.01 -5.94 2.57
C LYS A 95 1.77 -7.37 3.02
N TRP A 96 2.78 -8.08 3.51
CA TRP A 96 2.54 -9.40 4.12
C TRP A 96 2.21 -9.29 5.61
N PHE A 97 3.02 -8.54 6.37
CA PHE A 97 2.74 -8.35 7.80
C PHE A 97 1.49 -7.49 8.05
N LYS A 98 0.81 -7.79 9.16
CA LYS A 98 -0.33 -6.99 9.64
C LYS A 98 0.18 -5.67 10.21
N LEU A 99 -0.22 -4.56 9.58
CA LEU A 99 -0.07 -3.21 10.10
C LEU A 99 -1.17 -2.87 11.12
N ARG A 100 -0.95 -1.87 11.97
CA ARG A 100 -1.92 -1.42 12.98
C ARG A 100 -3.15 -0.79 12.34
N THR A 101 -2.98 -0.13 11.20
CA THR A 101 -4.03 0.69 10.55
C THR A 101 -4.61 0.13 9.25
N ALA A 102 -4.10 -0.99 8.75
CA ALA A 102 -4.57 -1.66 7.53
C ALA A 102 -5.05 -3.08 7.81
N GLU A 103 -6.04 -3.60 7.09
CA GLU A 103 -6.56 -4.97 7.22
C GLU A 103 -5.46 -6.03 7.04
N LYS A 104 -5.56 -7.21 7.69
CA LYS A 104 -4.58 -8.29 7.48
C LYS A 104 -4.76 -8.85 6.08
N SER A 105 -3.69 -8.86 5.29
CA SER A 105 -3.67 -9.38 3.93
C SER A 105 -4.10 -10.83 3.87
N LYS A 106 -4.86 -11.19 2.83
CA LYS A 106 -5.30 -12.57 2.58
C LYS A 106 -5.02 -12.92 1.13
N PHE A 107 -4.31 -14.03 0.93
CA PHE A 107 -3.89 -14.49 -0.39
C PHE A 107 -4.67 -15.75 -0.78
N ARG A 108 -5.19 -15.75 -2.00
CA ARG A 108 -5.91 -16.86 -2.60
C ARG A 108 -5.06 -17.45 -3.72
N LYS A 109 -5.18 -18.77 -3.94
CA LYS A 109 -4.60 -19.38 -5.14
C LYS A 109 -5.22 -18.78 -6.41
N ALA A 110 -4.41 -18.60 -7.45
CA ALA A 110 -4.83 -18.16 -8.76
C ALA A 110 -3.84 -18.68 -9.80
N ASP A 111 -4.30 -18.92 -11.02
CA ASP A 111 -3.47 -19.44 -12.12
C ASP A 111 -2.47 -18.37 -12.58
N ILE A 112 -2.92 -17.11 -12.61
CA ILE A 112 -2.09 -15.93 -12.91
C ILE A 112 -2.04 -15.01 -11.69
N LEU A 113 -0.82 -14.62 -11.30
CA LEU A 113 -0.56 -13.60 -10.28
C LEU A 113 0.03 -12.36 -10.93
N VAL A 114 -0.60 -11.20 -10.73
CA VAL A 114 0.00 -9.91 -11.03
C VAL A 114 0.34 -9.20 -9.74
N ILE A 115 1.65 -9.03 -9.48
CA ILE A 115 2.19 -8.58 -8.19
C ILE A 115 3.05 -7.32 -8.35
N GLU A 116 2.99 -6.42 -7.37
CA GLU A 116 3.91 -5.29 -7.32
C GLU A 116 5.37 -5.71 -7.08
N ALA A 117 6.33 -4.87 -7.48
CA ALA A 117 7.76 -5.09 -7.29
C ALA A 117 8.48 -3.81 -6.80
N THR A 118 7.80 -2.97 -6.00
CA THR A 118 8.40 -1.75 -5.41
C THR A 118 9.73 -2.05 -4.71
N TYR A 119 9.81 -3.19 -4.03
CA TYR A 119 11.00 -3.69 -3.34
C TYR A 119 11.45 -5.06 -3.87
N GLY A 120 11.35 -5.27 -5.19
CA GLY A 120 11.65 -6.53 -5.87
C GLY A 120 13.13 -6.95 -5.92
N LEU A 121 14.04 -6.28 -5.21
CA LEU A 121 15.47 -6.64 -5.15
C LEU A 121 15.84 -7.20 -3.77
N PRO A 122 16.72 -8.22 -3.67
CA PRO A 122 17.11 -8.84 -2.39
C PRO A 122 17.70 -7.88 -1.35
N MET A 123 18.29 -6.77 -1.79
CA MET A 123 18.81 -5.72 -0.91
C MET A 123 17.70 -5.02 -0.10
N TYR A 124 16.45 -5.06 -0.55
CA TYR A 124 15.29 -4.57 0.19
C TYR A 124 14.77 -5.66 1.12
N ASN A 125 15.53 -5.88 2.19
CA ASN A 125 15.17 -6.74 3.30
C ASN A 125 14.86 -5.85 4.52
N PHE A 126 13.60 -5.81 4.95
CA PHE A 126 13.15 -4.87 5.97
C PHE A 126 13.00 -5.55 7.34
N PRO A 127 13.24 -4.81 8.43
CA PRO A 127 12.85 -5.28 9.75
C PRO A 127 11.33 -5.56 9.78
N THR A 128 10.92 -6.48 10.63
CA THR A 128 9.50 -6.69 10.92
C THR A 128 8.86 -5.39 11.43
N PRO A 129 7.53 -5.20 11.30
CA PRO A 129 6.88 -4.00 11.81
C PRO A 129 7.16 -3.72 13.28
N ARG A 130 7.29 -4.77 14.11
CA ARG A 130 7.62 -4.64 15.53
C ARG A 130 9.05 -4.14 15.77
N GLU A 131 10.02 -4.59 14.97
CA GLU A 131 11.40 -4.12 15.04
C GLU A 131 11.53 -2.68 14.52
N ALA A 132 10.83 -2.34 13.44
CA ALA A 132 10.77 -0.98 12.93
C ALA A 132 10.12 -0.02 13.95
N GLU A 133 9.06 -0.48 14.63
CA GLU A 133 8.41 0.23 15.72
C GLU A 133 9.37 0.49 16.89
N LYS A 134 10.14 -0.52 17.34
CA LYS A 134 11.15 -0.32 18.40
C LYS A 134 12.15 0.77 18.03
N LYS A 135 12.65 0.76 16.79
CA LYS A 135 13.61 1.78 16.30
C LYS A 135 12.97 3.17 16.23
N LEU A 136 11.69 3.25 15.85
CA LEU A 136 10.94 4.50 15.84
C LEU A 136 10.83 5.10 17.25
N ILE A 137 10.42 4.28 18.23
CA ILE A 137 10.22 4.74 19.61
C ILE A 137 11.55 5.16 20.24
N ALA A 138 12.61 4.36 20.07
CA ALA A 138 13.94 4.74 20.55
C ALA A 138 14.41 6.09 19.99
N PHE A 139 14.16 6.36 18.70
CA PHE A 139 14.45 7.66 18.09
C PHE A 139 13.62 8.80 18.70
N VAL A 140 12.33 8.56 18.97
CA VAL A 140 11.45 9.55 19.61
C VAL A 140 11.94 9.87 21.03
N GLU A 141 12.21 8.83 21.83
CA GLU A 141 12.74 8.95 23.20
C GLU A 141 14.06 9.72 23.22
N GLU A 142 15.04 9.33 22.40
CA GLU A 142 16.35 9.99 22.34
C GLU A 142 16.24 11.49 22.01
N ALA A 143 15.35 11.86 21.10
CA ALA A 143 15.13 13.26 20.76
C ALA A 143 14.47 14.03 21.91
N LEU A 144 13.46 13.45 22.57
CA LEU A 144 12.79 14.07 23.71
C LEU A 144 13.72 14.24 24.91
N ASP A 145 14.55 13.23 25.22
CA ASP A 145 15.56 13.30 26.30
C ASP A 145 16.58 14.42 26.10
N ARG A 146 16.82 14.80 24.83
CA ARG A 146 17.67 15.94 24.45
C ARG A 146 16.93 17.27 24.39
N ASN A 147 15.69 17.33 24.89
CA ASN A 147 14.80 18.49 24.78
C ASN A 147 14.60 18.95 23.33
N LYS A 148 14.57 18.02 22.37
CA LYS A 148 14.29 18.28 20.95
C LYS A 148 12.94 17.71 20.56
N THR A 149 12.27 18.38 19.62
CA THR A 149 11.03 17.86 19.03
C THR A 149 11.34 16.82 17.95
N PRO A 150 10.94 15.54 18.11
CA PRO A 150 11.07 14.54 17.07
C PRO A 150 10.14 14.88 15.91
N THR A 151 10.67 14.93 14.69
CA THR A 151 9.91 15.25 13.47
C THR A 151 10.00 14.10 12.47
N LEU A 152 8.86 13.51 12.15
CA LEU A 152 8.71 12.36 11.28
C LEU A 152 8.13 12.78 9.93
N TYR A 153 8.83 12.42 8.85
CA TYR A 153 8.36 12.63 7.48
C TYR A 153 7.82 11.33 6.88
N ALA A 154 6.57 11.35 6.41
CA ALA A 154 5.89 10.19 5.85
C ALA A 154 4.90 10.54 4.72
N ASN A 155 4.43 9.54 3.98
CA ASN A 155 3.28 9.71 3.10
C ASN A 155 2.06 10.12 3.92
N GLN A 156 1.32 11.11 3.43
CA GLN A 156 0.16 11.70 4.13
C GLN A 156 -0.96 10.68 4.39
N MET A 157 -1.00 9.62 3.58
CA MET A 157 -2.02 8.58 3.58
C MET A 157 -1.38 7.18 3.73
N GLY A 158 -1.90 6.38 4.64
CA GLY A 158 -1.36 5.06 5.00
C GLY A 158 -0.28 5.17 6.06
N LYS A 159 0.91 5.64 5.67
CA LYS A 159 2.09 5.62 6.55
C LYS A 159 2.01 6.59 7.72
N ALA A 160 1.56 7.82 7.50
CA ALA A 160 1.35 8.77 8.60
C ALA A 160 0.34 8.27 9.64
N GLN A 161 -0.70 7.55 9.20
CA GLN A 161 -1.68 6.94 10.10
C GLN A 161 -1.08 5.77 10.88
N GLU A 162 -0.24 4.95 10.24
CA GLU A 162 0.51 3.90 10.95
C GLU A 162 1.40 4.49 12.04
N LEU A 163 2.15 5.56 11.74
CA LEU A 163 2.95 6.28 12.72
C LEU A 163 2.12 6.84 13.87
N LEU A 164 1.00 7.50 13.56
CA LEU A 164 0.06 7.98 14.58
C LEU A 164 -0.37 6.86 15.51
N LYS A 165 -0.69 5.68 14.95
CA LYS A 165 -1.17 4.56 15.76
C LYS A 165 -0.08 3.89 16.58
N ILE A 166 1.15 3.86 16.09
CA ILE A 166 2.31 3.41 16.86
C ILE A 166 2.51 4.36 18.05
N LEU A 167 2.60 5.66 17.81
CA LEU A 167 2.79 6.68 18.86
C LEU A 167 1.68 6.62 19.92
N ASP A 168 0.42 6.47 19.50
CA ASP A 168 -0.76 6.34 20.37
C ASP A 168 -0.64 5.15 21.32
N VAL A 169 -0.12 4.02 20.83
CA VAL A 169 0.08 2.79 21.64
C VAL A 169 1.19 2.96 22.67
N HIS A 170 2.16 3.82 22.41
CA HIS A 170 3.27 4.11 23.32
C HIS A 170 3.03 5.38 24.16
N GLY A 171 1.85 5.98 24.10
CA GLY A 171 1.48 7.14 24.93
C GLY A 171 1.98 8.49 24.41
N TYR A 172 2.56 8.55 23.21
CA TYR A 172 3.06 9.79 22.62
C TYR A 172 1.97 10.55 21.87
N SER A 173 1.87 11.84 22.16
CA SER A 173 1.03 12.79 21.44
C SER A 173 1.69 13.29 20.16
N ALA A 174 0.90 13.53 19.12
CA ALA A 174 1.41 13.93 17.80
C ALA A 174 0.72 15.18 17.26
N ARG A 175 1.53 16.15 16.84
CA ARG A 175 1.12 17.30 16.05
C ARG A 175 1.27 16.99 14.56
N VAL A 176 0.17 17.07 13.82
CA VAL A 176 0.15 16.70 12.39
C VAL A 176 -0.33 17.83 11.48
N SER A 177 0.09 17.79 10.22
CA SER A 177 -0.41 18.68 9.18
C SER A 177 -1.90 18.45 8.87
N GLY A 178 -2.57 19.47 8.31
CA GLY A 178 -4.03 19.45 8.11
C GLY A 178 -4.52 18.35 7.16
N ASP A 179 -3.72 18.01 6.16
CA ASP A 179 -3.92 16.88 5.23
C ASP A 179 -3.88 15.52 5.95
N ILE A 180 -2.88 15.27 6.81
CA ILE A 180 -2.79 14.05 7.63
C ILE A 180 -3.99 13.97 8.58
N ARG A 181 -4.39 15.09 9.20
CA ARG A 181 -5.57 15.16 10.06
C ARG A 181 -6.86 14.83 9.30
N LYS A 182 -7.02 15.31 8.06
CA LYS A 182 -8.17 14.99 7.20
C LYS A 182 -8.23 13.49 6.88
N VAL A 183 -7.09 12.87 6.57
CA VAL A 183 -7.02 11.43 6.33
C VAL A 183 -7.31 10.62 7.59
N ALA A 184 -6.75 11.02 8.75
CA ALA A 184 -7.02 10.38 10.04
C ALA A 184 -8.52 10.35 10.36
N ARG A 185 -9.23 11.46 10.13
CA ARG A 185 -10.70 11.52 10.30
C ARG A 185 -11.47 10.54 9.41
N ILE A 186 -10.95 10.23 8.22
CA ILE A 186 -11.56 9.21 7.36
C ILE A 186 -11.32 7.82 7.95
N TYR A 187 -10.10 7.55 8.42
CA TYR A 187 -9.75 6.29 9.09
C TYR A 187 -10.63 6.04 10.32
N GLU A 188 -10.95 7.08 11.10
CA GLU A 188 -11.86 7.00 12.26
C GLU A 188 -13.27 6.55 11.87
N LYS A 189 -13.79 6.97 10.71
CA LYS A 189 -15.09 6.51 10.19
C LYS A 189 -15.12 5.00 9.90
N PHE A 190 -13.96 4.37 9.79
CA PHE A 190 -13.80 2.93 9.57
C PHE A 190 -13.19 2.21 10.79
N GLY A 191 -13.24 2.83 11.97
CA GLY A 191 -12.93 2.19 13.24
C GLY A 191 -11.47 2.29 13.71
N VAL A 192 -10.60 2.97 12.96
CA VAL A 192 -9.21 3.23 13.38
C VAL A 192 -9.16 4.55 14.15
N ARG A 193 -9.04 4.47 15.48
CA ARG A 193 -9.04 5.64 16.39
C ARG A 193 -7.63 6.18 16.63
N PHE A 194 -7.47 7.50 16.66
CA PHE A 194 -6.24 8.22 16.99
C PHE A 194 -6.49 9.21 18.14
N ASN A 195 -6.26 8.78 19.38
CA ASN A 195 -6.55 9.61 20.56
C ASN A 195 -5.43 10.60 20.89
N ASN A 196 -4.33 10.54 20.15
CA ASN A 196 -3.09 11.24 20.44
C ASN A 196 -2.84 12.46 19.55
N ILE A 197 -3.78 12.85 18.68
CA ILE A 197 -3.60 14.02 17.81
C ILE A 197 -3.85 15.30 18.61
N SER A 198 -2.80 16.08 18.88
CA SER A 198 -2.86 17.34 19.64
C SER A 198 -2.24 18.51 18.87
N LYS A 199 -2.64 19.75 19.20
CA LYS A 199 -1.94 20.96 18.70
C LYS A 199 -0.58 21.13 19.36
N ASP A 200 -0.43 20.66 20.60
CA ASP A 200 0.79 20.76 21.40
C ASP A 200 1.48 19.39 21.52
N GLY A 201 1.25 18.52 20.54
CA GLY A 201 1.81 17.17 20.54
C GLY A 201 3.33 17.19 20.51
N GLU A 202 3.95 16.31 21.31
CA GLU A 202 5.40 16.24 21.49
C GLU A 202 6.15 15.74 20.24
N VAL A 203 5.50 14.92 19.42
CA VAL A 203 6.04 14.43 18.14
C VAL A 203 5.37 15.16 16.97
N VAL A 204 6.14 15.55 15.96
CA VAL A 204 5.61 16.21 14.75
C VAL A 204 5.58 15.23 13.59
N ILE A 205 4.45 15.09 12.89
CA ILE A 205 4.36 14.28 11.66
C ILE A 205 3.98 15.16 10.48
N ARG A 206 4.78 15.11 9.40
CA ARG A 206 4.61 15.92 8.20
C ARG A 206 4.69 15.09 6.92
N GLY A 207 4.03 15.58 5.87
CA GLY A 207 4.20 15.04 4.52
C GLY A 207 5.58 15.36 3.95
N PHE A 208 6.15 14.47 3.13
CA PHE A 208 7.45 14.67 2.46
C PHE A 208 7.60 15.98 1.67
N ARG A 209 6.49 16.54 1.18
CA ARG A 209 6.46 17.80 0.41
C ARG A 209 6.39 19.06 1.29
N SER A 210 6.37 18.91 2.61
CA SER A 210 6.41 20.05 3.53
C SER A 210 7.78 20.73 3.46
N GLN A 211 7.83 22.06 3.57
CA GLN A 211 9.09 22.80 3.65
C GLN A 211 9.96 22.19 4.76
N LYS A 212 11.17 21.78 4.39
CA LYS A 212 12.18 21.31 5.34
C LYS A 212 12.50 22.47 6.29
N PRO A 213 12.65 22.22 7.60
CA PRO A 213 13.36 23.14 8.46
C PRO A 213 14.68 23.52 7.80
N VAL A 214 15.05 24.80 7.91
CA VAL A 214 16.33 25.29 7.40
C VAL A 214 17.43 24.50 8.11
N ASP A 215 18.43 24.04 7.36
CA ASP A 215 19.47 23.06 7.73
C ASP A 215 19.04 21.59 7.70
N GLY A 216 19.47 20.89 6.64
CA GLY A 216 19.10 19.50 6.36
C GLY A 216 19.59 18.51 7.42
N LEU A 217 18.67 17.63 7.83
CA LEU A 217 18.87 16.53 8.78
C LEU A 217 19.38 16.99 10.15
N HIS A 218 18.59 17.81 10.83
CA HIS A 218 18.70 17.94 12.29
C HIS A 218 18.59 16.53 12.92
N PRO A 219 19.37 16.18 13.96
CA PRO A 219 19.37 14.84 14.56
C PRO A 219 18.00 14.32 15.02
N SER A 220 17.03 15.22 15.20
CA SER A 220 15.65 14.90 15.57
C SER A 220 14.69 14.79 14.38
N GLU A 221 15.18 14.71 13.15
CA GLU A 221 14.37 14.45 11.94
C GLU A 221 14.55 13.03 11.40
N LEU A 222 13.44 12.38 11.04
CA LEU A 222 13.45 11.03 10.49
C LEU A 222 12.54 10.89 9.28
N PHE A 223 13.13 10.43 8.17
CA PHE A 223 12.39 10.02 6.98
C PHE A 223 11.96 8.57 7.12
N VAL A 224 10.65 8.36 7.23
CA VAL A 224 10.05 7.05 7.40
C VAL A 224 9.57 6.54 6.04
N SER A 225 10.34 5.66 5.42
CA SER A 225 9.95 4.93 4.21
C SER A 225 10.84 3.72 3.98
N GLY A 226 10.48 2.82 3.07
CA GLY A 226 11.38 1.73 2.67
C GLY A 226 12.67 2.23 1.98
N PHE A 227 12.70 3.48 1.52
CA PHE A 227 13.90 4.14 1.02
C PHE A 227 14.60 5.05 2.05
N GLY A 228 13.93 5.41 3.15
CA GLY A 228 14.44 6.29 4.20
C GLY A 228 15.34 5.59 5.21
N ASN A 229 15.74 6.34 6.25
CA ASN A 229 16.63 5.87 7.31
C ASN A 229 15.92 4.85 8.22
N LEU A 230 14.64 5.08 8.50
CA LEU A 230 13.81 4.09 9.18
C LEU A 230 12.97 3.32 8.18
N LYS A 231 13.32 2.04 8.02
CA LYS A 231 12.66 1.06 7.14
C LYS A 231 11.31 0.58 7.70
N LEU A 232 10.37 1.51 7.90
CA LEU A 232 8.97 1.21 8.16
C LEU A 232 8.20 1.40 6.85
N SER A 233 7.92 0.28 6.19
CA SER A 233 7.27 0.24 4.87
C SER A 233 5.89 -0.40 4.96
N ASN A 234 4.98 0.18 4.18
CA ASN A 234 3.64 -0.35 3.97
C ASN A 234 3.56 -1.27 2.73
N HIS A 235 4.68 -1.50 2.05
CA HIS A 235 4.77 -2.52 1.00
C HIS A 235 5.53 -3.74 1.51
N ALA A 236 5.31 -4.86 0.82
CA ALA A 236 6.07 -6.08 0.93
C ALA A 236 7.53 -5.80 0.54
N ASP A 237 8.45 -6.23 1.40
CA ASP A 237 9.86 -6.34 1.07
C ASP A 237 10.11 -7.55 0.15
N PHE A 238 11.36 -7.77 -0.26
CA PHE A 238 11.69 -8.86 -1.18
C PHE A 238 11.22 -10.24 -0.67
N TRP A 239 11.46 -10.56 0.60
CA TRP A 239 11.11 -11.87 1.16
C TRP A 239 9.61 -12.02 1.41
N GLU A 240 8.93 -10.92 1.74
CA GLU A 240 7.47 -10.89 1.78
C GLU A 240 6.86 -11.13 0.39
N LEU A 241 7.43 -10.56 -0.68
CA LEU A 241 6.97 -10.81 -2.06
C LEU A 241 7.14 -12.29 -2.44
N ILE A 242 8.29 -12.92 -2.12
CA ILE A 242 8.50 -14.36 -2.34
C ILE A 242 7.45 -15.19 -1.58
N LYS A 243 7.18 -14.88 -0.29
CA LYS A 243 6.15 -15.57 0.50
C LYS A 243 4.75 -15.42 -0.08
N ILE A 244 4.43 -14.27 -0.68
CA ILE A 244 3.15 -14.05 -1.36
C ILE A 244 3.05 -15.00 -2.56
N ILE A 245 4.10 -15.09 -3.40
CA ILE A 245 4.14 -15.97 -4.56
C ILE A 245 3.97 -17.44 -4.13
N GLU A 246 4.72 -17.89 -3.13
CA GLU A 246 4.61 -19.25 -2.57
C GLU A 246 3.21 -19.55 -2.02
N LYS A 247 2.54 -18.54 -1.46
CA LYS A 247 1.18 -18.67 -0.91
C LYS A 247 0.12 -18.74 -2.01
N VAL A 248 0.27 -17.97 -3.07
CA VAL A 248 -0.65 -17.92 -4.22
C VAL A 248 -0.46 -19.15 -5.12
N LYS A 249 0.76 -19.67 -5.26
CA LYS A 249 1.08 -20.80 -6.15
C LYS A 249 0.61 -20.60 -7.60
N PRO A 250 0.97 -19.48 -8.25
CA PRO A 250 0.57 -19.22 -9.63
C PRO A 250 1.37 -20.07 -10.62
N GLU A 251 0.76 -20.34 -11.77
CA GLU A 251 1.45 -20.89 -12.95
C GLU A 251 2.25 -19.78 -13.63
N LYS A 252 1.66 -18.57 -13.76
CA LYS A 252 2.30 -17.41 -14.38
C LYS A 252 2.33 -16.20 -13.45
N ILE A 253 3.47 -15.50 -13.44
CA ILE A 253 3.67 -14.30 -12.65
C ILE A 253 3.94 -13.10 -13.56
N TYR A 254 3.15 -12.05 -13.41
CA TYR A 254 3.45 -10.75 -14.00
C TYR A 254 3.82 -9.74 -12.93
N THR A 255 5.03 -9.20 -13.03
CA THR A 255 5.53 -8.19 -12.09
C THR A 255 5.21 -6.80 -12.59
N ARG A 256 4.81 -5.88 -11.69
CA ARG A 256 4.48 -4.49 -12.01
C ARG A 256 5.08 -3.52 -10.99
N TYR A 257 5.33 -2.28 -11.39
CA TYR A 257 5.88 -1.22 -10.54
C TYR A 257 7.30 -1.49 -10.02
N GLY A 258 8.02 -0.44 -9.62
CA GLY A 258 9.36 -0.56 -9.04
C GLY A 258 10.34 -1.35 -9.90
N TYR A 259 11.01 -2.32 -9.27
CA TYR A 259 12.05 -3.17 -9.86
C TYR A 259 11.46 -4.41 -10.57
N ASN A 260 10.38 -4.22 -11.33
CA ASN A 260 9.64 -5.33 -11.93
C ASN A 260 10.49 -6.17 -12.90
N ARG A 261 11.33 -5.54 -13.74
CA ARG A 261 12.20 -6.23 -14.70
C ARG A 261 13.21 -7.12 -14.00
N GLU A 262 13.87 -6.59 -12.98
CA GLU A 262 14.87 -7.29 -12.18
C GLU A 262 14.21 -8.40 -11.36
N PHE A 263 13.06 -8.12 -10.73
CA PHE A 263 12.33 -9.11 -9.94
C PHE A 263 11.87 -10.27 -10.82
N ALA A 264 11.30 -10.00 -12.00
CA ALA A 264 10.94 -11.06 -12.95
C ALA A 264 12.17 -11.88 -13.38
N LYS A 265 13.34 -11.25 -13.58
CA LYS A 265 14.58 -11.97 -13.89
C LYS A 265 15.01 -12.90 -12.74
N ILE A 266 14.93 -12.43 -11.50
CA ILE A 266 15.24 -13.23 -10.30
C ILE A 266 14.26 -14.41 -10.19
N LEU A 267 12.96 -14.16 -10.34
CA LEU A 267 11.93 -15.20 -10.29
C LEU A 267 12.16 -16.29 -11.34
N ARG A 268 12.54 -15.93 -12.57
CA ARG A 268 12.93 -16.91 -13.60
C ARG A 268 14.15 -17.74 -13.18
N GLY A 269 15.14 -17.11 -12.54
CA GLY A 269 16.28 -17.82 -11.96
C GLY A 269 15.91 -18.79 -10.83
N LEU A 270 14.79 -18.55 -10.15
CA LEU A 270 14.21 -19.43 -9.12
C LEU A 270 13.25 -20.49 -9.69
N GLY A 271 13.09 -20.56 -11.03
CA GLY A 271 12.25 -21.56 -11.70
C GLY A 271 10.78 -21.15 -11.91
N TYR A 272 10.40 -19.90 -11.65
CA TYR A 272 9.05 -19.41 -11.93
C TYR A 272 8.91 -18.91 -13.38
N GLU A 273 7.73 -19.11 -13.98
CA GLU A 273 7.36 -18.42 -15.22
C GLU A 273 6.98 -16.97 -14.89
N ALA A 274 7.93 -16.04 -15.06
CA ALA A 274 7.74 -14.64 -14.68
C ALA A 274 8.15 -13.65 -15.78
N ARG A 275 7.32 -12.61 -16.02
CA ARG A 275 7.61 -11.51 -16.96
C ARG A 275 7.13 -10.15 -16.42
N PRO A 276 7.74 -9.02 -16.80
CA PRO A 276 7.17 -7.70 -16.56
C PRO A 276 5.86 -7.55 -17.33
N ILE A 277 4.82 -7.02 -16.71
CA ILE A 277 3.51 -6.89 -17.35
C ILE A 277 3.54 -5.97 -18.57
N GLU A 278 4.39 -4.94 -18.55
CA GLU A 278 4.55 -3.97 -19.63
C GLU A 278 5.08 -4.65 -20.91
N ASP A 279 5.94 -5.64 -20.78
CA ASP A 279 6.49 -6.37 -21.94
C ASP A 279 5.42 -7.24 -22.60
N VAL A 280 4.54 -7.84 -21.80
CA VAL A 280 3.41 -8.64 -22.29
C VAL A 280 2.44 -7.76 -23.07
N LEU A 281 2.08 -6.60 -22.49
CA LEU A 281 1.19 -5.65 -23.15
C LEU A 281 1.78 -5.08 -24.46
N LEU A 282 3.10 -4.84 -24.51
CA LEU A 282 3.78 -4.38 -25.74
C LEU A 282 3.85 -5.46 -26.82
N SER A 283 3.98 -6.73 -26.43
CA SER A 283 4.03 -7.85 -27.38
C SER A 283 2.68 -8.18 -28.02
N GLY A 284 1.58 -7.59 -27.52
CA GLY A 284 0.22 -7.92 -27.96
C GLY A 284 -0.26 -9.29 -27.48
N GLU A 285 0.51 -9.99 -26.65
CA GLU A 285 0.04 -11.19 -25.94
C GLU A 285 -1.19 -10.80 -25.11
N LEU A 286 -2.35 -11.36 -25.46
CA LEU A 286 -3.57 -11.21 -24.68
C LEU A 286 -3.45 -12.01 -23.38
N ILE A 287 -3.62 -11.31 -22.26
CA ILE A 287 -4.04 -11.90 -20.99
C ILE A 287 -5.56 -11.95 -20.99
#